data_AF-A0A2G9UEA3-F1
#
_entry.id   AF-A0A2G9UEA3-F1
#
_cell.length_a   1.000
_cell.length_b   1.000
_cell.length_c   1.000
_cell.angle_alpha   90.00
_cell.angle_beta   90.00
_cell.angle_gamma   90.00
#
_symmetry.space_group_name_H-M   'P 1'
#
loop_
_entity.id
_entity.type
_entity.pdbx_description
1 polymer ?
#
loop_
_entity_poly.entity_id
_entity_poly.type
_entity_poly.pdbx_seq_one_letter_code
_entity_poly.pdbx_strand_id
1 'polypeptide(L)'
;MRVSQTHGILNPGEAQKLVVYLPSSDDWPRDITDYSGKRIKMVVENLKIPENIRPKNKIECKRMSREIFHYTATNNPLIRQFTKVNIVLQQ
;
A
#
# COMPACT_ATOMS: atom_id res chain seq x y z
N MET A 1 12.94 3.03 -0.95
CA MET A 1 11.93 2.44 -0.04
C MET A 1 11.24 1.28 -0.74
N ARG A 2 11.07 0.15 -0.05
CA ARG A 2 10.34 -1.01 -0.57
C ARG A 2 9.30 -1.45 0.45
N VAL A 3 8.17 -1.97 -0.01
CA VAL A 3 7.14 -2.59 0.85
C VAL A 3 7.07 -4.09 0.54
N SER A 4 6.89 -4.93 1.55
CA SER A 4 6.80 -6.39 1.39
C SER A 4 5.68 -6.81 0.42
N GLN A 5 4.56 -6.09 0.42
CA GLN A 5 3.42 -6.29 -0.46
C GLN A 5 2.71 -4.96 -0.71
N THR A 6 2.29 -4.72 -1.95
CA THR A 6 1.62 -3.46 -2.35
C THR A 6 0.15 -3.62 -2.69
N HIS A 7 -0.31 -4.85 -2.93
CA HIS A 7 -1.67 -5.16 -3.36
C HIS A 7 -2.13 -6.47 -2.73
N GLY A 8 -3.41 -6.54 -2.36
CA GLY A 8 -4.03 -7.74 -1.80
C GLY A 8 -5.53 -7.55 -1.59
N ILE A 9 -6.17 -8.64 -1.19
CA ILE A 9 -7.58 -8.70 -0.78
C ILE A 9 -7.56 -9.34 0.61
N LEU A 10 -8.31 -8.77 1.55
CA LEU A 10 -8.49 -9.30 2.89
C LEU A 10 -9.93 -9.74 3.06
N ASN A 11 -10.13 -10.93 3.63
CA ASN A 11 -11.45 -11.35 4.08
C ASN A 11 -11.86 -10.61 5.36
N PRO A 12 -13.16 -10.57 5.70
CA PRO A 12 -13.61 -10.01 6.97
C PRO A 12 -12.87 -10.64 8.15
N GLY A 13 -12.31 -9.80 9.03
CA GLY A 13 -11.55 -10.23 10.20
C GLY A 13 -10.09 -10.63 9.92
N GLU A 14 -9.66 -10.72 8.66
CA GLU A 14 -8.27 -10.94 8.34
C GLU A 14 -7.42 -9.68 8.57
N ALA A 15 -6.19 -9.91 9.00
CA ALA A 15 -5.17 -8.88 9.13
C ALA A 15 -3.90 -9.31 8.40
N GLN A 16 -3.28 -8.37 7.70
CA GLN A 16 -1.99 -8.60 7.04
C GLN A 16 -0.96 -7.63 7.60
N LYS A 17 0.16 -8.19 8.07
CA LYS A 17 1.33 -7.39 8.45
C LYS A 17 2.10 -7.00 7.18
N LEU A 18 2.40 -5.71 7.05
CA LEU A 18 3.23 -5.15 6.00
C LEU A 18 4.57 -4.70 6.59
N VAL A 19 5.66 -4.97 5.88
CA VAL A 19 7.00 -4.56 6.27
C VAL A 19 7.45 -3.47 5.30
N VAL A 20 7.88 -2.33 5.85
CA VAL A 20 8.44 -1.22 5.08
C VAL A 20 9.95 -1.22 5.28
N TYR A 21 10.68 -1.37 4.18
CA TYR A 21 12.14 -1.36 4.15
C TYR A 21 12.60 0.04 3.75
N LEU A 22 13.29 0.69 4.70
CA LEU A 22 13.91 2.00 4.51
C LEU A 22 15.39 1.79 4.15
N PRO A 23 15.91 2.49 3.12
CA PRO A 23 17.34 2.45 2.82
C PRO A 23 18.14 3.07 3.96
N SER A 24 19.37 2.59 4.16
CA SER A 24 20.32 3.18 5.13
C SER A 24 20.53 4.65 4.80
N SER A 25 20.82 5.49 5.80
CA SER A 25 21.10 6.92 5.60
C SER A 25 22.18 7.17 4.55
N ASP A 26 23.19 6.29 4.48
CA ASP A 26 24.34 6.41 3.58
C ASP A 26 23.97 6.17 2.11
N ASP A 27 22.84 5.51 1.84
CA ASP A 27 22.36 5.19 0.50
C ASP A 27 21.47 6.30 -0.10
N TRP A 28 21.20 7.38 0.66
CA TRP A 28 20.37 8.47 0.18
C TRP A 28 21.20 9.40 -0.72
N PRO A 29 20.61 9.92 -1.82
CA PRO A 29 21.35 10.80 -2.74
C PRO A 29 21.72 12.16 -2.13
N ARG A 30 21.16 12.51 -0.96
CA ARG A 30 21.43 13.72 -0.16
C ARG A 30 21.13 13.41 1.31
N ASP A 31 21.46 14.34 2.21
CA ASP A 31 21.06 14.26 3.62
C ASP A 31 19.56 13.97 3.75
N ILE A 32 19.22 13.09 4.68
CA ILE A 32 17.87 12.58 4.87
C ILE A 32 16.87 13.69 5.23
N THR A 33 17.34 14.72 5.94
CA THR A 33 16.57 15.90 6.32
C THR A 33 16.17 16.69 5.09
N ASP A 34 17.13 16.94 4.20
CA ASP A 34 16.92 17.74 3.00
C ASP A 34 16.10 16.98 1.96
N TYR A 35 16.39 15.70 1.77
CA TYR A 35 15.74 14.89 0.75
C TYR A 35 14.29 14.52 1.11
N SER A 36 14.01 14.22 2.38
CA SER A 36 12.69 13.77 2.82
C SER A 36 11.89 14.80 3.61
N GLY A 37 12.50 15.92 4.03
CA GLY A 37 11.88 16.83 5.00
C GLY A 37 11.59 16.14 6.34
N LYS A 38 12.46 15.20 6.75
CA LYS A 38 12.32 14.33 7.95
C LYS A 38 11.09 13.42 7.95
N ARG A 39 10.39 13.25 6.82
CA ARG A 39 9.12 12.50 6.76
C ARG A 39 8.97 11.71 5.47
N ILE A 40 8.69 10.41 5.62
CA ILE A 40 8.25 9.57 4.51
C ILE A 40 6.73 9.44 4.60
N LYS A 41 6.03 9.80 3.51
CA LYS A 41 4.57 9.73 3.43
C LYS A 41 4.17 8.51 2.62
N MET A 42 3.27 7.70 3.17
CA MET A 42 2.66 6.57 2.49
C MET A 42 1.14 6.73 2.51
N VAL A 43 0.48 6.25 1.47
CA VAL A 43 -0.97 6.17 1.41
C VAL A 43 -1.33 4.70 1.27
N VAL A 44 -2.15 4.22 2.20
CA VAL A 44 -2.82 2.92 2.10
C VAL A 44 -4.20 3.19 1.54
N GLU A 45 -4.47 2.59 0.39
CA GLU A 45 -5.75 2.71 -0.27
C GLU A 45 -6.52 1.40 -0.14
N ASN A 46 -7.81 1.47 0.16
CA ASN A 46 -8.67 0.31 0.26
C ASN A 46 -10.02 0.54 -0.43
N LEU A 47 -10.55 -0.53 -1.01
CA LEU A 47 -11.84 -0.58 -1.68
C LEU A 47 -12.70 -1.63 -1.01
N LYS A 48 -13.99 -1.33 -0.80
CA LYS A 48 -14.95 -2.36 -0.44
C LYS A 48 -15.37 -3.10 -1.71
N ILE A 49 -15.01 -4.37 -1.81
CA ILE A 49 -15.35 -5.23 -2.95
C ILE A 49 -16.53 -6.17 -2.59
N PRO A 50 -17.31 -6.64 -3.58
CA PRO A 50 -18.37 -7.64 -3.36
C PRO A 50 -17.85 -8.97 -2.77
N GLU A 51 -18.64 -9.61 -1.92
CA GLU A 51 -18.24 -10.82 -1.16
C GLU A 51 -18.02 -12.08 -2.01
N ASN A 52 -18.51 -12.09 -3.25
CA ASN A 52 -18.32 -13.17 -4.20
C ASN A 52 -16.92 -13.12 -4.87
N ILE A 53 -16.17 -12.02 -4.72
CA ILE A 53 -14.79 -11.92 -5.21
C ILE A 53 -13.87 -12.63 -4.22
N ARG A 54 -13.52 -13.88 -4.51
CA ARG A 54 -12.69 -14.73 -3.65
C ARG A 54 -11.53 -15.34 -4.45
N PRO A 55 -10.31 -14.79 -4.35
CA PRO A 55 -9.15 -15.36 -5.03
C PRO A 55 -8.79 -16.72 -4.42
N LYS A 56 -8.44 -17.69 -5.26
CA LYS A 56 -8.13 -19.08 -4.85
C LYS A 56 -6.73 -19.20 -4.23
N ASN A 57 -5.83 -18.28 -4.58
CA ASN A 57 -4.46 -18.27 -4.08
C ASN A 57 -3.87 -16.85 -4.07
N LYS A 58 -2.69 -16.70 -3.46
CA LYS A 58 -2.00 -15.40 -3.31
C LYS A 58 -1.63 -14.73 -4.64
N ILE A 59 -1.31 -15.51 -5.67
CA ILE A 59 -0.92 -14.99 -6.99
C ILE A 59 -2.14 -14.33 -7.65
N GLU A 60 -3.25 -15.06 -7.67
CA GLU A 60 -4.53 -14.57 -8.20
C GLU A 60 -5.02 -13.35 -7.41
N CYS A 61 -4.94 -13.39 -6.08
CA CYS A 61 -5.27 -12.27 -5.20
C CYS A 61 -4.53 -10.98 -5.59
N LYS A 62 -3.21 -11.07 -5.81
CA LYS A 62 -2.38 -9.93 -6.20
C LYS A 62 -2.75 -9.40 -7.59
N ARG A 63 -3.03 -10.28 -8.55
CA ARG A 63 -3.46 -9.89 -9.90
C ARG A 63 -4.82 -9.19 -9.87
N MET A 64 -5.82 -9.82 -9.24
CA MET A 64 -7.19 -9.32 -9.15
C MET A 64 -7.27 -7.97 -8.44
N SER A 65 -6.61 -7.83 -7.28
CA SER A 65 -6.58 -6.55 -6.56
C SER A 65 -6.04 -5.42 -7.45
N ARG A 66 -4.94 -5.65 -8.17
CA ARG A 66 -4.37 -4.65 -9.09
C ARG A 66 -5.35 -4.26 -10.20
N GLU A 67 -6.03 -5.24 -10.80
CA GLU A 67 -7.04 -4.99 -11.85
C GLU A 67 -8.24 -4.19 -11.31
N ILE A 68 -8.74 -4.54 -10.13
CA ILE A 68 -9.84 -3.84 -9.46
C ILE A 68 -9.45 -2.38 -9.19
N PHE A 69 -8.25 -2.13 -8.66
CA PHE A 69 -7.78 -0.76 -8.40
C PHE A 69 -7.65 0.07 -9.69
N HIS A 70 -7.16 -0.52 -10.79
CA HIS A 70 -7.07 0.16 -12.08
C HIS A 70 -8.45 0.46 -12.66
N TYR A 71 -9.32 -0.54 -12.72
CA TYR A 71 -10.67 -0.39 -13.28
C TYR A 71 -11.50 0.65 -12.52
N THR A 72 -11.41 0.63 -11.19
CA THR A 72 -12.17 1.55 -10.34
C THR A 72 -11.62 2.97 -10.33
N ALA A 73 -10.35 3.18 -10.70
CA ALA A 73 -9.81 4.54 -10.81
C ALA A 73 -10.51 5.35 -11.90
N THR A 74 -10.90 4.69 -13.00
CA THR A 74 -11.55 5.33 -14.15
C THR A 74 -13.07 5.33 -14.03
N ASN A 75 -13.65 4.21 -13.57
CA ASN A 75 -15.11 4.01 -13.60
C ASN A 75 -15.80 4.31 -12.25
N ASN A 76 -15.01 4.50 -11.19
CA ASN A 76 -15.41 4.74 -9.81
C ASN A 76 -16.67 3.99 -9.30
N PRO A 77 -16.81 2.67 -9.53
CA PRO A 77 -18.01 1.95 -9.13
C PRO A 77 -18.00 1.54 -7.64
N LEU A 78 -16.89 1.76 -6.92
CA LEU A 78 -16.69 1.29 -5.55
C LEU A 78 -16.24 2.42 -4.63
N ILE A 79 -16.66 2.37 -3.37
CA ILE A 79 -16.22 3.30 -2.33
C ILE A 79 -14.74 3.07 -2.05
N ARG A 80 -13.96 4.14 -2.21
CA ARG A 80 -12.52 4.19 -1.98
C ARG A 80 -12.22 4.94 -0.68
N GLN A 81 -11.38 4.34 0.15
CA GLN A 81 -10.92 4.91 1.41
C GLN A 81 -9.40 5.03 1.38
N PHE A 82 -8.90 6.06 2.05
CA PHE A 82 -7.48 6.38 2.09
C PHE A 82 -7.04 6.59 3.53
N THR A 83 -5.96 5.91 3.90
CA THR A 83 -5.28 6.11 5.17
C THR A 83 -3.87 6.62 4.89
N LYS A 84 -3.54 7.80 5.40
CA LYS A 84 -2.21 8.38 5.28
C LYS A 84 -1.34 7.97 6.45
N VAL A 85 -0.19 7.38 6.17
CA VAL A 85 0.84 7.01 7.14
C VAL A 85 2.02 7.96 6.97
N ASN A 86 2.44 8.62 8.05
CA ASN A 86 3.66 9.44 8.07
C ASN A 86 4.69 8.72 8.93
N ILE A 87 5.81 8.32 8.33
CA ILE A 87 6.96 7.79 9.04
C ILE A 87 7.89 8.98 9.31
N VAL A 88 8.05 9.32 10.58
CA VAL A 88 8.94 10.39 11.02
C VAL A 88 10.32 9.79 11.25
N LEU A 89 11.32 10.38 10.61
CA LEU A 89 12.71 9.96 10.74
C LEU A 89 13.31 10.83 11.85
N GLN A 90 13.63 10.20 12.99
CA GLN A 90 14.32 10.87 14.09
C GLN A 90 15.81 10.99 13.74
N GLN A 91 16.41 12.13 14.10
CA GLN A 91 17.84 12.37 14.02
C GLN A 91 18.57 11.62 15.13
#